data_AF-A0A9W9A5E8-F1
#
_entry.id   AF-A0A9W9A5E8-F1
#
_cell.length_a   1.000
_cell.length_b   1.000
_cell.length_c   1.000
_cell.angle_alpha   90.00
_cell.angle_beta   90.00
_cell.angle_gamma   90.00
#
_symmetry.space_group_name_H-M   'P 1'
#
loop_
_entity.id
_entity.type
_entity.pdbx_description
1 polymer ?
#
loop_
_entity_poly.entity_id
_entity_poly.type
_entity_poly.pdbx_seq_one_letter_code
_entity_poly.pdbx_strand_id
1 'polypeptide(L)'
;MRHNSPSSSNVTFHLNPHTSSLLLFVLPLKPSLQMMSNLQALPGFYKLLFLYLEPVSAIIPAPMIWVWPGATWFHNEQIPHSDFPFLPSTKSLDPRTAIALWHLGNCYMLVGLIVSFVFRVAGDAFWDNPVAQEQVVGAILTAMAIADVTHVLSSFIGLPPDLRYNILSWNGITHGNITFTTFIFCVRLAWFLGVGRRRFYYGRNDSVRLENKSR
;
A
#
# COMPACT_ATOMS: atom_id res chain seq x y z
N MET A 1 30.80 -51.92 67.99
CA MET A 1 29.62 -52.23 67.16
C MET A 1 28.62 -51.08 67.27
N ARG A 2 28.24 -50.52 66.12
CA ARG A 2 27.22 -49.48 65.84
C ARG A 2 27.52 -48.01 66.24
N HIS A 3 27.57 -47.22 65.18
CA HIS A 3 27.71 -45.77 65.02
C HIS A 3 26.48 -44.96 65.49
N ASN A 4 26.69 -43.71 65.90
CA ASN A 4 26.15 -42.54 65.19
C ASN A 4 26.75 -41.23 65.73
N SER A 5 27.36 -40.45 64.83
CA SER A 5 27.87 -39.09 65.03
C SER A 5 26.80 -38.04 64.62
N PRO A 6 26.80 -36.82 65.18
CA PRO A 6 25.88 -35.76 64.81
C PRO A 6 26.39 -34.95 63.59
N SER A 7 25.46 -34.57 62.72
CA SER A 7 25.67 -33.80 61.48
C SER A 7 25.67 -32.29 61.77
N SER A 8 26.57 -31.59 61.09
CA SER A 8 26.77 -30.15 61.07
C SER A 8 25.65 -29.41 60.33
N SER A 9 25.31 -28.25 60.87
CA SER A 9 24.40 -27.24 60.35
C SER A 9 25.07 -26.39 59.25
N ASN A 10 24.39 -26.25 58.11
CA ASN A 10 24.63 -25.18 57.13
C ASN A 10 23.30 -24.48 56.84
N VAL A 11 23.29 -23.16 56.97
CA VAL A 11 22.11 -22.29 56.88
C VAL A 11 22.19 -21.43 55.62
N THR A 12 21.05 -21.36 54.89
CA THR A 12 20.62 -20.40 53.85
C THR A 12 21.39 -20.39 52.51
N PHE A 13 20.77 -20.19 51.33
CA PHE A 13 19.64 -19.34 50.93
C PHE A 13 18.69 -20.05 49.95
N HIS A 14 17.38 -19.98 50.20
CA HIS A 14 16.36 -20.39 49.21
C HIS A 14 15.82 -19.13 48.51
N LEU A 15 16.13 -18.98 47.22
CA LEU A 15 15.48 -18.00 46.34
C LEU A 15 14.01 -18.42 46.13
N ASN A 16 13.10 -17.52 46.47
CA ASN A 16 11.66 -17.68 46.29
C ASN A 16 11.28 -17.23 44.86
N PRO A 17 10.73 -18.11 43.99
CA PRO A 17 10.41 -17.77 42.60
C PRO A 17 8.97 -17.24 42.44
N HIS A 18 8.53 -16.32 43.30
CA HIS A 18 7.23 -15.66 43.17
C HIS A 18 7.39 -14.15 42.98
N THR A 19 7.79 -13.73 41.78
CA THR A 19 7.47 -12.42 41.17
C THR A 19 7.89 -12.44 39.70
N SER A 20 7.07 -13.07 38.86
CA SER A 20 7.09 -12.86 37.41
C SER A 20 5.65 -12.72 36.92
N SER A 21 4.99 -11.63 37.30
CA SER A 21 3.84 -11.12 36.54
C SER A 21 4.36 -10.43 35.29
N LEU A 22 4.89 -11.23 34.36
CA LEU A 22 4.91 -10.89 32.94
C LEU A 22 3.70 -11.60 32.36
N LEU A 23 2.59 -10.88 32.35
CA LEU A 23 1.39 -11.21 31.60
C LEU A 23 1.78 -11.12 30.11
N LEU A 24 2.48 -12.15 29.66
CA LEU A 24 2.67 -12.49 28.26
C LEU A 24 1.26 -12.61 27.70
N PHE A 25 0.83 -11.57 26.99
CA PHE A 25 -0.25 -11.59 26.03
C PHE A 25 0.13 -12.66 25.00
N VAL A 26 -0.15 -13.92 25.30
CA VAL A 26 -0.12 -15.01 24.33
C VAL A 26 -1.31 -14.76 23.43
N LEU A 27 -1.14 -13.87 22.45
CA LEU A 27 -1.95 -13.88 21.26
C LEU A 27 -1.88 -15.32 20.72
N PRO A 28 -3.01 -16.01 20.49
CA PRO A 28 -2.96 -17.32 19.87
C PRO A 28 -2.31 -17.14 18.49
N LEU A 29 -1.06 -17.61 18.37
CA LEU A 29 -0.39 -17.79 17.09
C LEU A 29 -1.25 -18.78 16.30
N LYS A 30 -2.06 -18.21 15.41
CA LYS A 30 -2.89 -18.92 14.46
C LYS A 30 -1.96 -19.79 13.58
N PRO A 31 -2.29 -21.08 13.36
CA PRO A 31 -1.39 -22.01 12.70
C PRO A 31 -1.04 -21.55 11.29
N SER A 32 0.24 -21.26 11.11
CA SER A 32 0.90 -20.88 9.88
C SER A 32 1.01 -22.08 8.93
N LEU A 33 -0.03 -22.37 8.14
CA LEU A 33 0.11 -23.13 6.87
C LEU A 33 -1.12 -23.06 5.94
N GLN A 34 -1.81 -21.92 5.87
CA GLN A 34 -2.67 -21.58 4.71
C GLN A 34 -2.32 -20.20 4.19
N MET A 35 -1.03 -19.98 3.90
CA MET A 35 -0.51 -18.75 3.31
C MET A 35 -0.82 -18.66 1.80
N MET A 36 -1.99 -19.14 1.38
CA MET A 36 -2.63 -18.63 0.17
C MET A 36 -3.43 -17.43 0.63
N SER A 37 -2.91 -16.22 0.42
CA SER A 37 -3.61 -14.98 0.75
C SER A 37 -5.06 -15.07 0.23
N ASN A 38 -6.02 -15.27 1.13
CA ASN A 38 -7.45 -15.40 0.81
C ASN A 38 -8.06 -14.01 0.61
N LEU A 39 -7.43 -13.20 -0.26
CA LEU A 39 -7.94 -11.89 -0.65
C LEU A 39 -9.06 -12.10 -1.69
N GLN A 40 -10.19 -12.62 -1.23
CA GLN A 40 -11.36 -12.95 -2.05
C GLN A 40 -11.99 -11.72 -2.69
N ALA A 41 -11.90 -10.56 -2.02
CA ALA A 41 -12.36 -9.28 -2.54
C ALA A 41 -11.56 -8.80 -3.78
N LEU A 42 -10.35 -9.33 -3.98
CA LEU A 42 -9.40 -8.84 -4.98
C LEU A 42 -8.78 -10.02 -5.75
N PRO A 43 -9.56 -10.75 -6.57
CA PRO A 43 -9.12 -11.96 -7.23
C PRO A 43 -8.33 -11.70 -8.53
N GLY A 44 -7.51 -12.67 -8.93
CA GLY A 44 -6.92 -12.75 -10.27
C GLY A 44 -6.15 -11.50 -10.70
N PHE A 45 -6.59 -10.88 -11.81
CA PHE A 45 -5.96 -9.69 -12.39
C PHE A 45 -5.92 -8.50 -11.42
N TYR A 46 -6.99 -8.25 -10.67
CA TYR A 46 -7.00 -7.18 -9.68
C TYR A 46 -5.90 -7.39 -8.66
N LYS A 47 -5.67 -8.65 -8.23
CA LYS A 47 -4.64 -8.98 -7.24
C LYS A 47 -3.28 -8.58 -7.76
N LEU A 48 -2.96 -8.97 -8.99
CA LEU A 48 -1.69 -8.62 -9.62
C LEU A 48 -1.51 -7.09 -9.65
N LEU A 49 -2.54 -6.38 -10.11
CA LEU A 49 -2.47 -4.93 -10.27
C LEU A 49 -2.38 -4.21 -8.92
N PHE A 50 -3.35 -4.37 -8.04
CA PHE A 50 -3.50 -3.56 -6.83
C PHE A 50 -2.64 -4.03 -5.65
N LEU A 51 -2.29 -5.32 -5.57
CA LEU A 51 -1.46 -5.84 -4.46
C LEU A 51 0.05 -5.71 -4.74
N TYR A 52 0.44 -5.69 -6.01
CA TYR A 52 1.85 -5.72 -6.43
C TYR A 52 2.22 -4.54 -7.33
N LEU A 53 1.62 -4.43 -8.52
CA LEU A 53 2.08 -3.44 -9.51
C LEU A 53 1.87 -2.00 -9.04
N GLU A 54 0.70 -1.69 -8.49
CA GLU A 54 0.37 -0.35 -8.02
C GLU A 54 1.24 0.10 -6.82
N PRO A 55 1.40 -0.69 -5.74
CA PRO A 55 2.33 -0.32 -4.67
C PRO A 55 3.76 -0.12 -5.16
N VAL A 56 4.22 -0.96 -6.09
CA VAL A 56 5.55 -0.82 -6.67
C VAL A 56 5.65 0.48 -7.48
N SER A 57 4.68 0.78 -8.36
CA SER A 57 4.70 2.01 -9.15
C SER A 57 4.56 3.27 -8.27
N ALA A 58 3.85 3.18 -7.15
CA ALA A 58 3.75 4.27 -6.18
C ALA A 58 5.05 4.46 -5.37
N ILE A 59 5.80 3.39 -5.08
CA ILE A 59 7.05 3.48 -4.31
C ILE A 59 8.23 3.95 -5.18
N ILE A 60 8.31 3.52 -6.45
CA ILE A 60 9.45 3.77 -7.35
C ILE A 60 9.87 5.26 -7.45
N PRO A 61 8.96 6.26 -7.51
CA PRO A 61 9.35 7.66 -7.55
C PRO A 61 10.20 8.11 -6.35
N ALA A 62 10.05 7.50 -5.17
CA ALA A 62 10.79 7.89 -3.97
C ALA A 62 12.32 7.71 -4.11
N PRO A 63 12.86 6.52 -4.40
CA PRO A 63 14.30 6.37 -4.68
C PRO A 63 14.73 7.13 -5.94
N MET A 64 13.85 7.34 -6.92
CA MET A 64 14.16 8.17 -8.09
C MET A 64 14.43 9.63 -7.71
N ILE A 65 13.69 10.16 -6.75
CA ILE A 65 13.84 11.54 -6.26
C ILE A 65 15.04 11.65 -5.29
N TRP A 66 15.20 10.71 -4.36
CA TRP A 66 16.21 10.81 -3.30
C TRP A 66 17.60 10.39 -3.70
N VAL A 67 17.71 9.39 -4.58
CA VAL A 67 19.00 8.73 -4.86
C VAL A 67 19.38 8.92 -6.32
N TRP A 68 18.64 8.30 -7.24
CA TRP A 68 18.96 8.30 -8.65
C TRP A 68 17.69 8.08 -9.49
N PRO A 69 17.37 8.95 -10.46
CA PRO A 69 18.26 9.98 -11.05
C PRO A 69 18.39 11.30 -10.29
N GLY A 70 17.63 11.48 -9.20
CA GLY A 70 17.67 12.63 -8.30
C GLY A 70 16.55 13.65 -8.52
N ALA A 71 16.36 14.54 -7.54
CA ALA A 71 15.28 15.52 -7.51
C ALA A 71 15.29 16.48 -8.72
N THR A 72 16.46 16.94 -9.16
CA THR A 72 16.58 17.83 -10.33
C THR A 72 16.09 17.15 -11.61
N TRP A 73 16.45 15.88 -11.82
CA TRP A 73 15.95 15.12 -12.97
C TRP A 73 14.45 14.96 -12.89
N PHE A 74 13.93 14.52 -11.74
CA PHE A 74 12.50 14.28 -11.55
C PHE A 74 11.66 15.56 -11.73
N HIS A 75 12.20 16.72 -11.32
CA HIS A 75 11.61 18.03 -11.56
C HIS A 75 11.41 18.30 -13.06
N ASN A 76 12.47 18.11 -13.85
CA ASN A 76 12.42 18.44 -15.28
C ASN A 76 11.54 17.47 -16.06
N GLU A 77 11.50 16.21 -15.64
CA GLU A 77 10.63 15.21 -16.28
C GLU A 77 9.14 15.42 -16.02
N GLN A 78 8.73 16.29 -15.10
CA GLN A 78 7.30 16.62 -14.94
C GLN A 78 6.70 17.27 -16.18
N ILE A 79 7.51 17.88 -17.04
CA ILE A 79 7.08 18.49 -18.30
C ILE A 79 7.97 17.95 -19.43
N PRO A 80 7.40 17.37 -20.50
CA PRO A 80 8.18 16.94 -21.65
C PRO A 80 8.94 18.11 -22.27
N HIS A 81 10.23 17.93 -22.54
CA HIS A 81 11.03 18.91 -23.29
C HIS A 81 11.26 18.38 -24.71
N SER A 82 10.89 19.17 -25.72
CA SER A 82 11.01 18.83 -27.14
C SER A 82 12.45 18.80 -27.64
N ASP A 83 13.36 19.51 -26.97
CA ASP A 83 14.60 19.90 -27.61
C ASP A 83 15.74 18.92 -27.38
N PHE A 84 15.87 18.29 -26.19
CA PHE A 84 16.88 17.26 -25.93
C PHE A 84 16.49 16.32 -24.76
N PRO A 85 16.00 15.08 -25.02
CA PRO A 85 15.51 14.15 -24.01
C PRO A 85 16.56 13.62 -23.02
N PHE A 86 17.85 13.87 -23.27
CA PHE A 86 18.97 13.25 -22.55
C PHE A 86 19.95 14.26 -21.95
N LEU A 87 19.71 15.57 -22.10
CA LEU A 87 20.61 16.56 -21.53
C LEU A 87 20.23 16.79 -20.06
N PRO A 88 21.09 16.44 -19.08
CA PRO A 88 20.82 16.81 -17.70
C PRO A 88 20.75 18.34 -17.62
N SER A 89 19.63 18.87 -17.13
CA SER A 89 19.51 20.30 -16.89
C SER A 89 20.66 20.73 -15.99
N THR A 90 21.56 21.54 -16.53
CA THR A 90 22.75 22.06 -15.85
C THR A 90 22.40 23.11 -14.81
N LYS A 91 21.11 23.46 -14.69
CA LYS A 91 20.61 24.44 -13.73
C LYS A 91 20.38 23.75 -12.39
N SER A 92 21.08 24.22 -11.36
CA SER A 92 20.83 23.78 -9.99
C SER A 92 19.38 24.08 -9.61
N LEU A 93 18.73 23.09 -8.98
CA LEU A 93 17.36 23.21 -8.49
C LEU A 93 17.34 24.16 -7.29
N ASP A 94 16.35 25.04 -7.22
CA ASP A 94 16.16 25.90 -6.04
C ASP A 94 16.02 25.03 -4.77
N PRO A 95 16.70 25.37 -3.64
CA PRO A 95 16.67 24.54 -2.44
C PRO A 95 15.27 24.31 -1.87
N ARG A 96 14.32 25.26 -2.05
CA ARG A 96 12.94 25.10 -1.58
C ARG A 96 12.20 24.08 -2.44
N THR A 97 12.41 24.10 -3.75
CA THR A 97 11.87 23.10 -4.67
C THR A 97 12.46 21.72 -4.40
N ALA A 98 13.76 21.63 -4.08
CA ALA A 98 14.41 20.37 -3.73
C ALA A 98 13.76 19.70 -2.50
N ILE A 99 13.56 20.45 -1.42
CA ILE A 99 12.88 19.95 -0.22
C ILE A 99 11.43 19.54 -0.52
N ALA A 100 10.70 20.33 -1.33
CA ALA A 100 9.34 19.99 -1.73
C ALA A 100 9.28 18.64 -2.49
N LEU A 101 10.24 18.38 -3.38
CA LEU A 101 10.33 17.09 -4.08
C LEU A 101 10.70 15.95 -3.13
N TRP A 102 11.59 16.16 -2.17
CA TRP A 102 11.89 15.14 -1.17
C TRP A 102 10.68 14.77 -0.31
N HIS A 103 9.83 15.74 0.04
CA HIS A 103 8.54 15.46 0.68
C HIS A 103 7.60 14.70 -0.24
N LEU A 104 7.54 15.06 -1.53
CA LEU A 104 6.75 14.33 -2.52
C LEU A 104 7.20 12.86 -2.64
N GLY A 105 8.51 12.59 -2.65
CA GLY A 105 9.05 11.24 -2.58
C GLY A 105 8.61 10.47 -1.33
N ASN A 106 8.56 11.15 -0.17
CA ASN A 106 8.08 10.53 1.07
C ASN A 106 6.59 10.16 0.96
N CYS A 107 5.77 11.05 0.41
CA CYS A 107 4.35 10.79 0.20
C CYS A 107 4.12 9.62 -0.74
N TYR A 108 4.87 9.52 -1.85
CA TYR A 108 4.78 8.41 -2.79
C TYR A 108 5.10 7.05 -2.14
N MET A 109 6.22 6.98 -1.41
CA MET A 109 6.58 5.77 -0.66
C MET A 109 5.51 5.42 0.38
N LEU A 110 5.04 6.41 1.15
CA LEU A 110 4.03 6.20 2.19
C LEU A 110 2.73 5.64 1.61
N VAL A 111 2.21 6.20 0.52
CA VAL A 111 0.99 5.72 -0.14
C VAL A 111 1.17 4.27 -0.59
N GLY A 112 2.27 3.94 -1.26
CA GLY A 112 2.52 2.57 -1.70
C GLY A 112 2.66 1.58 -0.53
N LEU A 113 3.27 1.99 0.58
CA LEU A 113 3.34 1.17 1.80
C LEU A 113 1.96 0.96 2.45
N ILE A 114 1.15 2.01 2.57
CA ILE A 114 -0.21 1.90 3.13
C ILE A 114 -1.04 0.93 2.29
N VAL A 115 -1.07 1.09 0.98
CA VAL A 115 -1.83 0.20 0.09
C VAL A 115 -1.30 -1.24 0.17
N SER A 116 0.02 -1.41 0.14
CA SER A 116 0.68 -2.72 0.25
C SER A 116 0.33 -3.45 1.55
N PHE A 117 0.41 -2.75 2.69
CA PHE A 117 0.18 -3.34 4.01
C PHE A 117 -1.30 -3.58 4.26
N VAL A 118 -2.17 -2.61 3.99
CA VAL A 118 -3.58 -2.77 4.33
C VAL A 118 -4.23 -3.85 3.48
N PHE A 119 -3.87 -4.02 2.20
CA PHE A 119 -4.41 -5.15 1.42
C PHE A 119 -3.94 -6.51 1.94
N ARG A 120 -2.69 -6.64 2.41
CA ARG A 120 -2.19 -7.88 3.02
C ARG A 120 -2.91 -8.16 4.34
N VAL A 121 -3.00 -7.16 5.20
CA VAL A 121 -3.74 -7.25 6.46
C VAL A 121 -5.21 -7.57 6.23
N ALA A 122 -5.86 -6.97 5.22
CA ALA A 122 -7.25 -7.28 4.90
C ALA A 122 -7.44 -8.73 4.43
N GLY A 123 -6.46 -9.28 3.72
CA GLY A 123 -6.39 -10.69 3.36
C GLY A 123 -6.34 -11.61 4.58
N ASP A 124 -5.45 -11.28 5.53
CA ASP A 124 -5.12 -12.15 6.65
C ASP A 124 -6.12 -12.01 7.83
N ALA A 125 -6.57 -10.78 8.12
CA ALA A 125 -7.45 -10.47 9.24
C ALA A 125 -8.92 -10.81 8.97
N PHE A 126 -9.38 -10.65 7.73
CA PHE A 126 -10.80 -10.85 7.35
C PHE A 126 -11.02 -12.05 6.41
N TRP A 127 -10.16 -13.07 6.52
CA TRP A 127 -10.22 -14.29 5.71
C TRP A 127 -11.57 -15.03 5.77
N ASP A 128 -12.28 -14.95 6.91
CA ASP A 128 -13.58 -15.56 7.17
C ASP A 128 -14.77 -14.60 6.98
N ASN A 129 -14.49 -13.31 6.78
CA ASN A 129 -15.51 -12.27 6.59
C ASN A 129 -15.27 -11.51 5.27
N PRO A 130 -15.69 -12.06 4.13
CA PRO A 130 -15.46 -11.44 2.82
C PRO A 130 -16.21 -10.11 2.65
N VAL A 131 -17.28 -9.87 3.43
CA VAL A 131 -17.99 -8.58 3.42
C VAL A 131 -17.12 -7.48 4.04
N ALA A 132 -16.56 -7.72 5.22
CA ALA A 132 -15.64 -6.79 5.87
C ALA A 132 -14.37 -6.57 5.03
N GLN A 133 -13.84 -7.66 4.44
CA GLN A 133 -12.70 -7.57 3.53
C GLN A 133 -12.99 -6.65 2.34
N GLU A 134 -14.15 -6.81 1.69
CA GLU A 134 -14.53 -5.97 0.56
C GLU A 134 -14.78 -4.51 0.96
N GLN A 135 -15.30 -4.24 2.16
CA GLN A 135 -15.47 -2.89 2.67
C GLN A 135 -14.12 -2.18 2.87
N VAL A 136 -13.14 -2.85 3.48
CA VAL A 136 -11.80 -2.28 3.69
C VAL A 136 -11.09 -2.05 2.36
N VAL A 137 -11.15 -3.04 1.46
CA VAL A 137 -10.60 -2.90 0.10
C VAL A 137 -11.28 -1.75 -0.64
N GLY A 138 -12.62 -1.69 -0.60
CA GLY A 138 -13.39 -0.64 -1.28
C GLY A 138 -13.12 0.75 -0.72
N ALA A 139 -12.91 0.89 0.59
CA ALA A 139 -12.53 2.17 1.20
C ALA A 139 -11.20 2.67 0.65
N ILE A 140 -10.19 1.80 0.56
CA ILE A 140 -8.88 2.15 -0.02
C ILE A 140 -9.01 2.46 -1.50
N LEU A 141 -9.69 1.61 -2.28
CA LEU A 141 -9.87 1.85 -3.70
C LEU A 141 -10.66 3.14 -3.98
N THR A 142 -11.54 3.55 -3.07
CA THR A 142 -12.26 4.83 -3.16
C THR A 142 -11.29 6.00 -2.93
N ALA A 143 -10.51 5.95 -1.85
CA ALA A 143 -9.50 6.97 -1.56
C ALA A 143 -8.50 7.11 -2.71
N MET A 144 -8.04 5.99 -3.25
CA MET A 144 -7.13 5.97 -4.39
C MET A 144 -7.79 6.46 -5.69
N ALA A 145 -9.06 6.14 -5.95
CA ALA A 145 -9.77 6.67 -7.12
C ALA A 145 -9.90 8.19 -7.09
N ILE A 146 -10.11 8.78 -5.91
CA ILE A 146 -10.12 10.24 -5.74
C ILE A 146 -8.72 10.82 -6.01
N ALA A 147 -7.68 10.18 -5.48
CA ALA A 147 -6.30 10.55 -5.75
C ALA A 147 -5.98 10.48 -7.26
N ASP A 148 -6.41 9.43 -7.95
CA ASP A 148 -6.19 9.26 -9.39
C ASP A 148 -6.79 10.42 -10.20
N VAL A 149 -8.04 10.81 -9.92
CA VAL A 149 -8.71 11.93 -10.60
C VAL A 149 -7.97 13.24 -10.35
N THR A 150 -7.67 13.55 -9.09
CA THR A 150 -6.99 14.79 -8.72
C THR A 150 -5.56 14.86 -9.29
N HIS A 151 -4.85 13.73 -9.36
CA HIS A 151 -3.52 13.61 -9.94
C HIS A 151 -3.53 13.82 -11.46
N VAL A 152 -4.46 13.19 -12.17
CA VAL A 152 -4.60 13.36 -13.63
C VAL A 152 -4.99 14.79 -13.98
N LEU A 153 -5.96 15.38 -13.26
CA LEU A 153 -6.41 16.75 -13.51
C LEU A 153 -5.29 17.77 -13.26
N SER A 154 -4.60 17.66 -12.13
CA SER A 154 -3.49 18.58 -11.81
C SER A 154 -2.34 18.44 -12.81
N SER A 155 -2.00 17.22 -13.21
CA SER A 155 -0.98 16.96 -14.24
C SER A 155 -1.38 17.55 -15.60
N PHE A 156 -2.63 17.35 -16.02
CA PHE A 156 -3.11 17.85 -17.31
C PHE A 156 -3.21 19.38 -17.36
N ILE A 157 -3.65 20.01 -16.27
CA ILE A 157 -3.70 21.49 -16.16
C ILE A 157 -2.28 22.07 -16.12
N GLY A 158 -1.35 21.38 -15.45
CA GLY A 158 0.05 21.78 -15.34
C GLY A 158 0.85 21.69 -16.64
N LEU A 159 0.40 20.88 -17.61
CA LEU A 159 1.05 20.80 -18.92
C LEU A 159 0.85 22.08 -19.76
N PRO A 160 1.88 22.51 -20.50
CA PRO A 160 1.77 23.55 -21.52
C PRO A 160 0.66 23.22 -22.55
N PRO A 161 -0.15 24.21 -22.99
CA PRO A 161 -1.29 23.95 -23.88
C PRO A 161 -0.96 23.19 -25.17
N ASP A 162 0.24 23.42 -25.72
CA ASP A 162 0.79 22.77 -26.90
C ASP A 162 1.11 21.27 -26.69
N LEU A 163 1.45 20.87 -25.46
CA LEU A 163 1.75 19.48 -25.12
C LEU A 163 0.52 18.69 -24.64
N ARG A 164 -0.54 19.36 -24.16
CA ARG A 164 -1.74 18.70 -23.59
C ARG A 164 -2.39 17.67 -24.50
N TYR A 165 -2.37 17.90 -25.81
CA TYR A 165 -3.01 17.02 -26.80
C TYR A 165 -2.01 16.31 -27.70
N ASN A 166 -0.71 16.60 -27.56
CA ASN A 166 0.34 15.92 -28.30
C ASN A 166 0.85 14.70 -27.52
N ILE A 167 0.01 13.67 -27.41
CA ILE A 167 0.27 12.48 -26.58
C ILE A 167 1.58 11.77 -26.96
N LEU A 168 1.96 11.80 -28.24
CA LEU A 168 3.20 11.16 -28.72
C LEU A 168 4.47 11.88 -28.26
N SER A 169 4.35 13.14 -27.83
CA SER A 169 5.48 13.93 -27.30
C SER A 169 5.69 13.75 -25.79
N TRP A 170 4.82 12.99 -25.12
CA TRP A 170 4.93 12.80 -23.68
C TRP A 170 6.11 11.91 -23.31
N ASN A 171 6.83 12.28 -22.26
CA ASN A 171 7.87 11.45 -21.67
C ASN A 171 7.28 10.39 -20.72
N GLY A 172 8.14 9.53 -20.16
CA GLY A 172 7.72 8.45 -19.28
C GLY A 172 6.99 8.93 -18.02
N ILE A 173 7.43 10.05 -17.41
CA ILE A 173 6.77 10.60 -16.22
C ILE A 173 5.38 11.16 -16.56
N THR A 174 5.23 11.83 -17.70
CA THR A 174 3.91 12.33 -18.14
C THR A 174 2.95 11.19 -18.47
N HIS A 175 3.42 10.14 -19.16
CA HIS A 175 2.63 8.93 -19.38
C HIS A 175 2.28 8.22 -18.07
N GLY A 176 3.20 8.17 -17.10
CA GLY A 176 2.94 7.66 -15.77
C GLY A 176 1.82 8.44 -15.07
N ASN A 177 1.93 9.77 -15.06
CA ASN A 177 1.00 10.66 -14.39
C ASN A 177 -0.40 10.65 -15.00
N ILE A 178 -0.51 10.64 -16.34
CA ILE A 178 -1.80 10.79 -17.03
C ILE A 178 -2.30 9.43 -17.55
N THR A 179 -1.57 8.80 -18.47
CA THR A 179 -2.04 7.59 -19.16
C THR A 179 -2.18 6.40 -18.20
N PHE A 180 -1.14 6.11 -17.42
CA PHE A 180 -1.12 4.96 -16.51
C PHE A 180 -2.06 5.15 -15.32
N THR A 181 -2.11 6.35 -14.72
CA THR A 181 -3.09 6.67 -13.67
C THR A 181 -4.52 6.56 -14.17
N THR A 182 -4.82 7.06 -15.38
CA THR A 182 -6.17 6.91 -15.98
C THR A 182 -6.52 5.45 -16.19
N PHE A 183 -5.57 4.63 -16.62
CA PHE A 183 -5.77 3.18 -16.74
C PHE A 183 -6.11 2.53 -15.39
N ILE A 184 -5.34 2.82 -14.34
CA ILE A 184 -5.60 2.30 -12.99
C ILE A 184 -6.98 2.73 -12.49
N PHE A 185 -7.33 4.01 -12.67
CA PHE A 185 -8.65 4.54 -12.31
C PHE A 185 -9.78 3.76 -12.99
N CYS A 186 -9.68 3.52 -14.30
CA CYS A 186 -10.66 2.72 -15.04
C CYS A 186 -10.78 1.30 -14.50
N VAL A 187 -9.66 0.66 -14.12
CA VAL A 187 -9.68 -0.66 -13.50
C VAL A 187 -10.34 -0.61 -12.10
N ARG A 188 -10.16 0.46 -11.32
CA ARG A 188 -10.90 0.62 -10.05
C ARG A 188 -12.40 0.74 -10.29
N LEU A 189 -12.83 1.53 -11.28
CA LEU A 189 -14.25 1.61 -11.63
C LEU A 189 -14.80 0.23 -12.03
N ALA A 190 -14.06 -0.54 -12.84
CA ALA A 190 -14.41 -1.91 -13.18
C ALA A 190 -14.55 -2.82 -11.93
N TRP A 191 -13.67 -2.64 -10.94
CA TRP A 191 -13.75 -3.35 -9.66
C TRP A 191 -15.03 -3.00 -8.88
N PHE A 192 -15.40 -1.72 -8.80
CA PHE A 192 -16.64 -1.30 -8.13
C PHE A 192 -17.90 -1.80 -8.85
N LEU A 193 -17.86 -1.82 -10.19
CA LEU A 193 -18.92 -2.39 -11.02
C LEU A 193 -19.02 -3.92 -10.92
N GLY A 194 -18.00 -4.59 -10.37
CA GLY A 194 -17.97 -6.05 -10.19
C GLY A 194 -17.53 -6.82 -11.43
N VAL A 195 -16.86 -6.18 -12.39
CA VAL A 195 -16.39 -6.82 -13.62
C VAL A 195 -15.37 -7.89 -13.27
N GLY A 196 -15.62 -9.15 -13.65
CA GLY A 196 -14.68 -10.26 -13.47
C GLY A 196 -14.43 -10.70 -12.01
N ARG A 197 -15.32 -10.35 -11.07
CA ARG A 197 -15.21 -10.78 -9.66
C ARG A 197 -16.56 -11.01 -9.00
N ARG A 198 -16.57 -11.75 -7.89
CA ARG A 198 -17.73 -11.85 -7.00
C ARG A 198 -17.82 -10.61 -6.10
N ARG A 199 -19.04 -10.09 -5.93
CA ARG A 199 -19.36 -9.01 -4.98
C ARG A 199 -20.02 -9.60 -3.73
N PHE A 200 -19.60 -9.12 -2.57
CA PHE A 200 -20.05 -9.50 -1.23
C PHE A 200 -20.77 -8.34 -0.52
N TYR A 201 -20.34 -7.10 -0.77
CA TYR A 201 -20.90 -5.86 -0.21
C TYR A 201 -21.46 -4.90 -1.28
N TYR A 202 -20.62 -4.38 -2.19
CA TYR A 202 -21.04 -3.36 -3.15
C TYR A 202 -22.05 -3.92 -4.17
N GLY A 203 -23.13 -3.17 -4.45
CA GLY A 203 -24.10 -3.52 -5.50
C GLY A 203 -24.91 -4.79 -5.25
N ARG A 204 -25.01 -5.25 -4.00
CA ARG A 204 -25.88 -6.38 -3.60
C ARG A 204 -27.24 -5.83 -3.17
N ASN A 205 -28.32 -6.31 -3.78
CA ASN A 205 -29.68 -5.92 -3.39
C ASN A 205 -30.00 -6.46 -1.99
N ASP A 206 -30.50 -5.60 -1.09
CA ASP A 206 -30.83 -5.91 0.30
C ASP A 206 -31.93 -6.97 0.48
N SER A 207 -32.63 -7.34 -0.59
CA SER A 207 -33.65 -8.41 -0.57
C SER A 207 -33.09 -9.77 -0.12
N VAL A 208 -31.83 -10.08 -0.44
CA VAL A 208 -31.15 -11.31 0.03
C VAL A 208 -30.70 -11.19 1.49
N ARG A 209 -30.50 -9.97 2.00
CA ARG A 209 -30.07 -9.71 3.38
C ARG A 209 -31.23 -9.90 4.37
N LEU A 210 -32.46 -9.61 3.94
CA LEU A 210 -33.66 -9.78 4.76
C LEU A 210 -34.07 -11.26 4.89
N GLU A 211 -33.97 -12.05 3.81
CA GLU A 211 -34.32 -13.48 3.84
C GLU A 211 -33.42 -14.30 4.79
N ASN A 212 -32.13 -13.99 4.85
CA ASN A 212 -31.19 -14.63 5.78
C ASN A 212 -31.31 -14.18 7.24
N LYS A 213 -32.02 -13.08 7.51
CA LYS A 213 -32.28 -12.61 8.88
C LYS A 213 -33.61 -13.12 9.43
N SER A 214 -34.48 -13.64 8.57
CA SER A 214 -35.79 -14.24 8.90
C SER A 214 -35.77 -15.76 9.05
N ARG A 215 -34.62 -16.42 8.88
CA ARG A 215 -34.39 -17.83 9.21
C ARG A 215 -33.48 -17.93 10.42
#